data_AF-A0A7R9FTW8-F1
#
_entry.id   AF-A0A7R9FTW8-F1
#
_cell.length_a   1.000
_cell.length_b   1.000
_cell.length_c   1.000
_cell.angle_alpha   90.00
_cell.angle_beta   90.00
_cell.angle_gamma   90.00
#
_symmetry.space_group_name_H-M   'P 1'
#
loop_
_entity.id
_entity.type
_entity.pdbx_description
1 polymer ?
#
loop_
_entity_poly.entity_id
_entity_poly.type
_entity_poly.pdbx_seq_one_letter_code
_entity_poly.pdbx_strand_id
1 'polypeptide(L)'
;LIPTDDFCVPAGRETKLKFDRVLCDVPCSGDGTLRKNADVWQKWNISNGNNLHGLQVRIARRGLEMLAVGGCLVYSTCSLNPVEDEAVIHRLLVESQGKVELVEVSDRLPGLRFCRGVKTWKVMNKKLVCFSSPEDVPFEHQSQIR
;
A
#
# COMPACT_ATOMS: atom_id res chain seq x y z
N LEU A 1 24.20 6.42 -20.00
CA LEU A 1 25.25 5.41 -19.76
C LEU A 1 25.47 5.37 -18.26
N ILE A 2 24.94 4.36 -17.58
CA ILE A 2 25.09 4.21 -16.13
C ILE A 2 26.55 3.79 -15.90
N PRO A 3 27.34 4.49 -15.07
CA PRO A 3 28.69 4.06 -14.74
C PRO A 3 28.62 2.71 -13.99
N THR A 4 29.36 1.72 -14.47
CA THR A 4 29.37 0.32 -14.01
C THR A 4 30.42 0.04 -12.93
N ASP A 5 30.94 1.06 -12.27
CA ASP A 5 31.99 0.84 -11.28
C ASP A 5 31.40 0.57 -9.88
N ASP A 6 31.87 -0.54 -9.29
CA ASP A 6 31.71 -0.98 -7.89
C ASP A 6 30.63 -2.02 -7.51
N PHE A 7 30.31 -2.98 -8.38
CA PHE A 7 29.63 -4.23 -7.97
C PHE A 7 30.57 -5.38 -7.55
N CYS A 8 31.87 -5.14 -7.37
CA CYS A 8 32.77 -6.15 -6.81
C CYS A 8 32.62 -6.23 -5.28
N VAL A 9 31.56 -6.91 -4.82
CA VAL A 9 31.47 -7.38 -3.44
C VAL A 9 32.54 -8.48 -3.25
N PRO A 10 33.47 -8.36 -2.29
CA PRO A 10 34.47 -9.40 -2.06
C PRO A 10 33.79 -10.73 -1.73
N ALA A 11 34.28 -11.81 -2.34
CA ALA A 11 33.76 -13.16 -2.17
C ALA A 11 33.70 -13.54 -0.68
N GLY A 12 32.48 -13.85 -0.18
CA GLY A 12 32.24 -14.28 1.20
C GLY A 12 31.37 -13.36 2.06
N ARG A 13 30.93 -12.19 1.55
CA ARG A 13 29.88 -11.38 2.19
C ARG A 13 28.55 -11.54 1.45
N GLU A 14 27.59 -12.22 2.06
CA GLU A 14 26.18 -12.18 1.63
C GLU A 14 25.59 -10.79 1.90
N THR A 15 25.85 -9.83 1.01
CA THR A 15 25.16 -8.54 1.06
C THR A 15 23.79 -8.73 0.42
N LYS A 16 22.71 -8.54 1.19
CA LYS A 16 21.34 -8.53 0.64
C LYS A 16 21.28 -7.47 -0.46
N LEU A 17 20.90 -7.88 -1.67
CA LEU A 17 20.69 -6.98 -2.80
C LEU A 17 19.67 -5.90 -2.43
N LYS A 18 20.01 -4.65 -2.73
CA LYS A 18 19.17 -3.47 -2.49
C LYS A 18 18.90 -2.74 -3.80
N PHE A 19 17.79 -2.03 -3.87
CA PHE A 19 17.37 -1.25 -5.04
C PHE A 19 17.20 0.22 -4.69
N ASP A 20 17.59 1.11 -5.61
CA ASP A 20 17.34 2.55 -5.48
C ASP A 20 15.86 2.91 -5.63
N ARG A 21 15.12 2.12 -6.43
CA ARG A 21 13.70 2.35 -6.75
C ARG A 21 12.94 1.04 -6.72
N VAL A 22 11.77 1.06 -6.09
CA VAL A 22 10.85 -0.09 -6.02
C VAL A 22 9.45 0.36 -6.41
N LEU A 23 8.78 -0.39 -7.29
CA LEU A 23 7.37 -0.19 -7.60
C LEU A 23 6.59 -1.40 -7.07
N CYS A 24 5.62 -1.12 -6.19
CA CYS A 24 4.68 -2.09 -5.66
C CYS A 24 3.30 -1.83 -6.26
N ASP A 25 3.08 -2.37 -7.46
CA ASP A 25 1.75 -2.46 -8.05
C ASP A 25 1.06 -3.72 -7.51
N VAL A 26 0.22 -3.55 -6.50
CA VAL A 26 -0.27 -4.67 -5.68
C VAL A 26 -1.63 -5.19 -6.14
N PRO A 27 -1.91 -6.49 -5.97
CA PRO A 27 -3.26 -7.02 -6.15
C PRO A 27 -4.24 -6.28 -5.23
N CYS A 28 -5.35 -5.80 -5.82
CA CYS A 28 -6.39 -5.05 -5.13
C CYS A 28 -7.78 -5.45 -5.63
N SER A 29 -8.84 -4.93 -5.00
CA SER A 29 -10.22 -5.19 -5.41
C SER A 29 -10.55 -4.65 -6.80
N GLY A 30 -9.82 -3.62 -7.25
CA GLY A 30 -9.96 -3.02 -8.58
C GLY A 30 -11.26 -2.24 -8.78
N ASP A 31 -11.94 -1.81 -7.71
CA ASP A 31 -13.21 -1.07 -7.76
C ASP A 31 -13.10 0.29 -8.49
N GLY A 32 -11.91 0.89 -8.54
CA GLY A 32 -11.60 2.04 -9.38
C GLY A 32 -11.60 1.77 -10.89
N THR A 33 -11.65 0.50 -11.31
CA THR A 33 -11.62 0.11 -12.72
C THR A 33 -13.00 -0.07 -13.36
N LEU A 34 -14.09 0.23 -12.63
CA LEU A 34 -15.48 0.01 -13.07
C LEU A 34 -15.77 0.47 -14.50
N ARG A 35 -15.23 1.63 -14.91
CA ARG A 35 -15.40 2.18 -16.27
C ARG A 35 -14.81 1.27 -17.37
N LYS A 36 -13.72 0.55 -17.06
CA LYS A 36 -13.01 -0.34 -17.99
C LYS A 36 -13.41 -1.81 -17.81
N ASN A 37 -13.90 -2.20 -16.64
CA ASN A 37 -14.24 -3.56 -16.29
C ASN A 37 -15.55 -3.60 -15.48
N ALA A 38 -16.68 -3.72 -16.18
CA ALA A 38 -18.01 -3.71 -15.58
C ALA A 38 -18.27 -4.90 -14.62
N ASP A 39 -17.61 -6.04 -14.85
CA ASP A 39 -17.76 -7.25 -14.03
C ASP A 39 -17.33 -7.06 -12.58
N VAL A 40 -16.45 -6.09 -12.32
CA VAL A 40 -16.00 -5.74 -10.97
C VAL A 40 -17.20 -5.39 -10.10
N TRP A 41 -18.19 -4.66 -10.62
CA TRP A 41 -19.38 -4.28 -9.87
C TRP A 41 -20.15 -5.48 -9.33
N GLN A 42 -20.32 -6.51 -10.14
CA GLN A 42 -21.09 -7.70 -9.76
C GLN A 42 -20.38 -8.55 -8.70
N LYS A 43 -19.04 -8.49 -8.67
CA LYS A 43 -18.20 -9.29 -7.77
C LYS A 43 -17.76 -8.51 -6.52
N TRP A 44 -17.95 -7.20 -6.54
CA TRP A 44 -17.51 -6.32 -5.47
C TRP A 44 -18.26 -6.62 -4.18
N ASN A 45 -17.50 -6.78 -3.11
CA ASN A 45 -18.02 -6.87 -1.76
C ASN A 45 -16.95 -6.40 -0.77
N ILE A 46 -17.40 -6.04 0.43
CA ILE A 46 -16.55 -5.50 1.50
C ILE A 46 -15.42 -6.46 1.90
N SER A 47 -15.68 -7.77 1.85
CA SER A 47 -14.68 -8.77 2.23
C SER A 47 -13.50 -8.79 1.26
N ASN A 48 -13.67 -8.39 -0.01
CA ASN A 48 -12.58 -8.41 -0.98
C ASN A 48 -11.43 -7.49 -0.55
N GLY A 49 -11.73 -6.22 -0.26
CA GLY A 49 -10.72 -5.25 0.19
C GLY A 49 -10.10 -5.64 1.54
N ASN A 50 -10.93 -5.99 2.52
CA ASN A 50 -10.46 -6.38 3.86
C ASN A 50 -9.52 -7.60 3.84
N ASN A 51 -9.79 -8.59 2.97
CA ASN A 51 -8.94 -9.78 2.85
C ASN A 51 -7.59 -9.47 2.15
N LEU A 52 -7.54 -8.45 1.29
CA LEU A 52 -6.34 -8.07 0.54
C LEU A 52 -5.40 -7.15 1.32
N HIS A 53 -5.93 -6.33 2.24
CA HIS A 53 -5.13 -5.40 3.06
C HIS A 53 -3.87 -6.04 3.64
N GLY A 54 -4.02 -7.20 4.30
CA GLY A 54 -2.88 -7.89 4.92
C GLY A 54 -1.84 -8.37 3.91
N LEU A 55 -2.25 -8.76 2.70
CA LEU A 55 -1.33 -9.13 1.61
C LEU A 55 -0.60 -7.89 1.07
N GLN A 56 -1.33 -6.80 0.84
CA GLN A 56 -0.80 -5.54 0.32
C GLN A 56 0.27 -4.97 1.26
N VAL A 57 0.01 -4.95 2.58
CA VAL A 57 1.00 -4.55 3.59
C VAL A 57 2.25 -5.44 3.52
N ARG A 58 2.11 -6.77 3.40
CA ARG A 58 3.27 -7.67 3.29
C ARG A 58 4.11 -7.41 2.05
N ILE A 59 3.47 -7.18 0.90
CA ILE A 59 4.18 -6.88 -0.36
C ILE A 59 4.94 -5.56 -0.23
N ALA A 60 4.26 -4.49 0.20
CA ALA A 60 4.86 -3.18 0.34
C ALA A 60 5.98 -3.16 1.39
N ARG A 61 5.81 -3.84 2.53
CA ARG A 61 6.85 -4.01 3.55
C ARG A 61 8.07 -4.72 2.98
N ARG A 62 7.86 -5.79 2.20
CA ARG A 62 8.96 -6.48 1.53
C ARG A 62 9.66 -5.57 0.54
N GLY A 63 8.93 -4.71 -0.18
CA GLY A 63 9.50 -3.67 -1.02
C GLY A 63 10.41 -2.72 -0.25
N LEU A 64 9.97 -2.22 0.91
CA LEU A 64 10.77 -1.38 1.80
C LEU A 64 12.02 -2.10 2.32
N GLU A 65 11.92 -3.38 2.68
CA GLU A 65 13.07 -4.21 3.11
C GLU A 65 14.12 -4.37 2.00
N MET A 66 13.74 -4.27 0.73
CA MET A 66 14.65 -4.34 -0.42
C MET A 66 15.13 -2.96 -0.89
N LEU A 67 14.58 -1.88 -0.34
CA LEU A 67 14.95 -0.52 -0.70
C LEU A 67 16.30 -0.14 -0.05
N ALA A 68 17.14 0.54 -0.83
CA ALA A 68 18.34 1.20 -0.33
C ALA A 68 17.97 2.45 0.49
N VAL A 69 18.83 2.86 1.42
CA VAL A 69 18.64 4.13 2.16
C VAL A 69 18.70 5.29 1.16
N GLY A 70 17.74 6.21 1.26
CA GLY A 70 17.58 7.31 0.28
C GLY A 70 16.90 6.88 -1.03
N GLY A 71 16.51 5.61 -1.16
CA GLY A 71 15.70 5.13 -2.27
C GLY A 71 14.25 5.59 -2.18
N CYS A 72 13.48 5.32 -3.24
CA CYS A 72 12.05 5.64 -3.31
C CYS A 72 11.23 4.40 -3.65
N LEU A 73 10.17 4.17 -2.88
CA LEU A 73 9.16 3.16 -3.18
C LEU A 73 7.85 3.84 -3.60
N VAL A 74 7.27 3.36 -4.70
CA VAL A 74 5.91 3.73 -5.12
C VAL A 74 4.99 2.57 -4.82
N TYR A 75 3.92 2.84 -4.07
CA TYR A 75 2.82 1.92 -3.85
C TYR A 75 1.66 2.35 -4.77
N SER A 76 1.11 1.40 -5.54
CA SER A 76 -0.03 1.67 -6.41
C SER A 76 -1.07 0.57 -6.33
N THR A 77 -2.32 0.99 -6.45
CA THR A 77 -3.50 0.13 -6.63
C THR A 77 -4.32 0.69 -7.79
N CYS A 78 -5.31 -0.07 -8.24
CA CYS A 78 -6.44 0.44 -9.01
C CYS A 78 -7.74 0.41 -8.19
N SER A 79 -7.61 0.50 -6.86
CA SER A 79 -8.71 0.61 -5.91
C SER A 79 -9.04 2.08 -5.64
N LEU A 80 -10.23 2.33 -5.11
CA LEU A 80 -10.62 3.59 -4.47
C LEU A 80 -10.99 3.38 -2.99
N ASN A 81 -10.77 2.17 -2.46
CA ASN A 81 -11.13 1.79 -1.11
C ASN A 81 -10.02 2.19 -0.12
N PRO A 82 -10.31 3.03 0.89
CA PRO A 82 -9.29 3.47 1.85
C PRO A 82 -8.65 2.36 2.67
N VAL A 83 -9.32 1.20 2.80
CA VAL A 83 -8.74 0.01 3.44
C VAL A 83 -7.56 -0.54 2.63
N GLU A 84 -7.58 -0.39 1.32
CA GLU A 84 -6.50 -0.84 0.44
C GLU A 84 -5.46 0.27 0.22
N ASP A 85 -5.85 1.54 0.34
CA ASP A 85 -4.96 2.68 0.09
C ASP A 85 -4.41 3.28 1.40
N GLU A 86 -5.12 4.24 2.00
CA GLU A 86 -4.62 4.99 3.16
C GLU A 86 -4.31 4.11 4.38
N ALA A 87 -5.10 3.07 4.63
CA ALA A 87 -4.86 2.15 5.74
C ALA A 87 -3.55 1.37 5.59
N VAL A 88 -3.21 0.93 4.38
CA VAL A 88 -1.96 0.20 4.10
C VAL A 88 -0.77 1.13 4.35
N ILE A 89 -0.84 2.34 3.82
CA ILE A 89 0.22 3.35 3.99
C ILE A 89 0.39 3.73 5.47
N HIS A 90 -0.71 3.98 6.17
CA HIS A 90 -0.68 4.30 7.60
C HIS A 90 -0.01 3.18 8.41
N ARG A 91 -0.37 1.92 8.11
CA ARG A 91 0.22 0.75 8.76
C ARG A 91 1.74 0.67 8.55
N LEU A 92 2.21 0.90 7.32
CA LEU A 92 3.62 0.88 6.99
C LEU A 92 4.39 2.00 7.70
N LEU A 93 3.83 3.21 7.78
CA LEU A 93 4.45 4.34 8.48
C LEU A 93 4.64 4.05 9.98
N VAL A 94 3.61 3.52 10.63
CA VAL A 94 3.67 3.14 12.05
C VAL A 94 4.69 2.03 12.28
N GLU A 95 4.67 0.96 11.46
CA GLU A 95 5.60 -0.17 11.60
C GLU A 95 7.06 0.22 11.30
N SER A 96 7.27 1.24 10.46
CA SER A 96 8.61 1.69 10.07
C SER A 96 9.31 2.54 11.14
N GLN A 97 8.61 2.96 12.20
CA GLN A 97 9.20 3.68 13.33
C GLN A 97 10.03 4.91 12.89
N GLY A 98 9.50 5.70 11.95
CA GLY A 98 10.15 6.91 11.44
C GLY A 98 11.28 6.70 10.43
N LYS A 99 11.54 5.46 9.99
CA LYS A 99 12.55 5.16 8.95
C LYS A 99 12.08 5.47 7.53
N VAL A 100 10.78 5.69 7.35
CA VAL A 100 10.17 6.02 6.06
C VAL A 100 9.24 7.21 6.25
N GLU A 101 9.11 8.03 5.21
CA GLU A 101 8.26 9.20 5.18
C GLU A 101 7.53 9.30 3.84
N LEU A 102 6.40 10.00 3.84
CA LEU A 102 5.67 10.30 2.61
C LEU A 102 6.36 11.45 1.88
N VAL A 103 6.57 11.25 0.58
CA VAL A 103 7.18 12.24 -0.31
C VAL A 103 6.08 12.91 -1.13
N GLU A 104 6.00 14.23 -1.04
CA GLU A 104 5.13 15.02 -1.92
C GLU A 104 5.70 15.03 -3.35
N VAL A 105 4.85 14.68 -4.32
CA VAL A 105 5.25 14.51 -5.74
C VAL A 105 4.48 15.42 -6.69
N SER A 106 3.68 16.35 -6.18
CA SER A 106 2.88 17.30 -6.98
C SER A 106 3.72 18.03 -8.03
N ASP A 107 4.92 18.46 -7.62
CA ASP A 107 5.82 19.25 -8.47
C ASP A 107 6.51 18.40 -9.54
N ARG A 108 6.49 17.06 -9.39
CA ARG A 108 7.10 16.12 -10.34
C ARG A 108 6.14 15.69 -11.44
N LEU A 109 4.83 15.91 -11.27
CA LEU A 109 3.78 15.49 -12.21
C LEU A 109 2.89 16.70 -12.60
N PRO A 110 3.45 17.68 -13.33
CA PRO A 110 2.70 18.87 -13.71
C PRO A 110 1.48 18.49 -14.56
N GLY A 111 0.32 19.01 -14.19
CA GLY A 111 -0.96 18.76 -14.88
C GLY A 111 -1.71 17.50 -14.43
N LEU A 112 -1.15 16.69 -13.53
CA LEU A 112 -1.89 15.57 -12.96
C LEU A 112 -3.04 16.07 -12.09
N ARG A 113 -4.26 15.62 -12.40
CA ARG A 113 -5.43 15.86 -11.55
C ARG A 113 -5.49 14.77 -10.48
N PHE A 114 -5.41 15.16 -9.21
CA PHE A 114 -5.48 14.25 -8.08
C PHE A 114 -6.33 14.84 -6.96
N CYS A 115 -6.82 13.97 -6.09
CA CYS A 115 -7.44 14.33 -4.82
C CYS A 115 -6.51 13.92 -3.68
N ARG A 116 -6.51 14.67 -2.58
CA ARG A 116 -5.80 14.22 -1.38
C ARG A 116 -6.52 13.01 -0.78
N GLY A 117 -5.72 12.09 -0.22
CA GLY A 117 -6.25 10.93 0.49
C GLY A 117 -7.15 11.33 1.66
N VAL A 118 -8.05 10.42 2.01
CA VAL A 118 -8.99 10.60 3.12
C VAL A 118 -8.31 10.29 4.46
N LYS A 119 -8.76 10.96 5.52
CA LYS A 119 -8.23 10.76 6.88
C LYS A 119 -9.12 9.88 7.73
N THR A 120 -10.40 9.80 7.38
CA THR A 120 -11.42 9.07 8.13
C THR A 120 -12.40 8.44 7.14
N TRP A 121 -12.83 7.23 7.45
CA TRP A 121 -13.84 6.48 6.70
C TRP A 121 -14.55 5.53 7.66
N LYS A 122 -15.74 5.06 7.28
CA LYS A 122 -16.46 4.04 8.04
C LYS A 122 -16.01 2.67 7.52
N VAL A 123 -15.72 1.75 8.42
CA VAL A 123 -15.39 0.37 8.03
C VAL A 123 -16.55 -0.54 8.35
N MET A 124 -16.90 -1.41 7.41
CA MET A 124 -17.97 -2.37 7.56
C MET A 124 -17.40 -3.79 7.68
N ASN A 125 -18.00 -4.61 8.53
CA ASN A 125 -17.65 -6.04 8.61
C ASN A 125 -18.46 -6.89 7.62
N LYS A 126 -18.17 -8.19 7.57
CA LYS A 126 -18.90 -9.16 6.72
C LYS A 126 -20.39 -9.31 7.09
N LYS A 127 -20.77 -8.92 8.32
CA LYS A 127 -22.15 -8.91 8.83
C LYS A 127 -22.87 -7.57 8.55
N LEU A 128 -22.29 -6.70 7.73
CA LEU A 128 -22.81 -5.37 7.38
C LEU A 128 -22.93 -4.39 8.56
N VAL A 129 -22.18 -4.64 9.65
CA VAL A 129 -22.10 -3.71 10.78
C VAL A 129 -21.03 -2.67 10.49
N CYS A 130 -21.41 -1.40 10.59
CA CYS A 130 -20.52 -0.25 10.41
C CYS A 130 -19.87 0.16 11.72
N PHE A 131 -18.58 0.45 11.66
CA PHE A 131 -17.79 1.01 12.75
C PHE A 131 -17.23 2.36 12.29
N SER A 132 -17.31 3.37 13.18
CA SER A 132 -16.81 4.73 12.89
C SER A 132 -15.48 4.99 13.60
N SER A 133 -15.20 4.27 14.69
CA SER A 133 -13.91 4.24 15.36
C SER A 133 -13.34 2.81 15.41
N PRO A 134 -12.01 2.63 15.31
CA PRO A 134 -11.36 1.35 15.59
C PRO A 134 -11.68 0.80 16.99
N GLU A 135 -11.93 1.69 17.95
CA GLU A 135 -12.30 1.34 19.34
C GLU A 135 -13.68 0.65 19.42
N ASP A 136 -14.57 0.93 18.46
CA ASP A 136 -15.91 0.33 18.40
C ASP A 136 -15.87 -1.12 17.86
N VAL A 137 -14.74 -1.55 17.30
CA VAL A 137 -14.60 -2.86 16.66
C VAL A 137 -14.39 -3.93 17.74
N PRO A 138 -15.30 -4.92 17.87
CA PRO A 138 -15.14 -6.02 18.82
C PRO A 138 -13.82 -6.74 18.58
N PHE A 139 -13.17 -7.21 19.65
CA PHE A 139 -11.86 -7.86 19.60
C PHE A 139 -11.77 -8.98 18.55
N GLU A 140 -12.83 -9.76 18.40
CA GLU A 140 -12.95 -10.85 17.42
C GLU A 140 -12.82 -10.37 15.96
N HIS A 141 -13.20 -9.12 15.69
CA HIS A 141 -13.23 -8.51 14.37
C HIS A 141 -12.04 -7.59 14.09
N GLN A 142 -11.21 -7.25 15.10
CA GLN A 142 -10.03 -6.39 14.94
C GLN A 142 -8.94 -7.00 14.03
N SER A 143 -8.97 -8.33 13.82
CA SER A 143 -8.08 -8.99 12.87
C SER A 143 -8.52 -8.82 11.41
N GLN A 144 -9.81 -8.54 11.19
CA GLN A 144 -10.48 -8.48 9.89
C GLN A 144 -10.80 -7.05 9.44
N ILE A 145 -10.84 -6.12 10.39
CA ILE A 145 -11.14 -4.70 10.20
C ILE A 145 -9.93 -3.94 10.69
N ARG A 146 -9.26 -3.23 9.78
CA ARG A 146 -8.07 -2.43 10.05
C ARG A 146 -8.30 -0.98 9.66
#